data_AF-A0A2D5E1Q2-F1
#
_entry.id   AF-A0A2D5E1Q2-F1
#
_cell.length_a   1.000
_cell.length_b   1.000
_cell.length_c   1.000
_cell.angle_alpha   90.00
_cell.angle_beta   90.00
_cell.angle_gamma   90.00
#
_symmetry.space_group_name_H-M   'P 1'
#
loop_
_entity.id
_entity.type
_entity.pdbx_description
1 polymer ?
#
loop_
_entity_poly.entity_id
_entity_poly.type
_entity_poly.pdbx_seq_one_letter_code
_entity_poly.pdbx_strand_id
1 'polypeptide(L)' 'MHLLKNQIDAFDPPNPRRRRSLGLEWFGQTGASLCWIASVLAYGMSSAGDYLQMSAASAWLIANITAALPGRND' A
#
# COMPACT_ATOMS: atom_id res chain seq x y z
N MET A 1 25.39 -36.16 -20.10
CA MET A 1 24.00 -35.89 -19.63
C MET A 1 23.94 -35.20 -18.25
N HIS A 2 25.04 -35.01 -17.52
CA HIS A 2 25.04 -34.32 -16.21
C HIS A 2 25.06 -32.78 -16.31
N LEU A 3 25.65 -32.23 -17.38
CA LEU A 3 25.76 -30.77 -17.58
C LEU A 3 24.46 -30.09 -18.03
N LEU A 4 23.53 -30.85 -18.62
CA LEU A 4 22.23 -30.34 -19.06
C LEU A 4 21.25 -30.15 -17.88
N LYS A 5 21.44 -30.91 -16.80
CA LYS A 5 20.60 -30.84 -15.60
C LYS A 5 20.86 -29.54 -14.81
N ASN A 6 22.15 -29.21 -14.62
CA ASN A 6 22.59 -28.02 -13.90
C ASN A 6 22.19 -26.68 -14.56
N GLN A 7 21.92 -26.67 -15.88
CA GLN A 7 21.43 -25.49 -16.60
C GLN A 7 19.91 -25.32 -16.50
N ILE A 8 19.17 -26.40 -16.22
CA ILE A 8 17.72 -26.37 -16.00
C ILE A 8 17.41 -26.01 -14.54
N ASP A 9 18.26 -26.43 -13.60
CA ASP A 9 18.15 -26.07 -12.17
C ASP A 9 18.46 -24.58 -11.89
N ALA A 10 19.14 -23.89 -12.82
CA ALA A 10 19.50 -22.47 -12.71
C ALA A 10 18.44 -21.52 -13.29
N PHE A 11 17.42 -22.04 -14.00
CA PHE A 11 16.29 -21.25 -14.48
C PHE A 11 15.11 -21.41 -13.50
N ASP A 12 15.26 -20.85 -12.30
CA ASP A 12 14.12 -20.49 -11.47
C ASP A 12 13.61 -19.13 -12.00
N PRO A 13 12.49 -19.08 -12.75
CA PRO A 13 11.94 -17.80 -13.16
C PRO A 13 11.62 -17.03 -11.86
N PRO A 14 12.04 -15.76 -11.73
CA PRO A 14 11.81 -14.99 -10.52
C PRO A 14 10.31 -15.01 -10.24
N ASN A 15 9.87 -15.71 -9.20
CA ASN A 15 8.46 -15.86 -8.85
C ASN A 15 7.81 -14.48 -8.73
N PRO A 16 7.10 -13.99 -9.77
CA PRO A 16 6.58 -12.64 -9.75
C PRO A 16 5.23 -12.76 -9.09
N ARG A 17 5.21 -12.31 -7.84
CA ARG A 17 4.06 -12.20 -6.93
C ARG A 17 4.05 -13.33 -5.90
N ARG A 18 4.84 -13.12 -4.84
CA ARG A 18 4.21 -13.13 -3.50
C ARG A 18 2.94 -12.29 -3.64
N ARG A 19 1.79 -12.94 -3.84
CA ARG A 19 0.48 -12.38 -3.49
C ARG A 19 0.55 -12.14 -1.99
N ARG A 20 1.22 -11.06 -1.61
CA ARG A 20 1.16 -10.50 -0.28
C ARG A 20 -0.34 -10.33 -0.07
N SER A 21 -0.86 -10.85 1.03
CA SER A 21 -2.24 -10.64 1.42
C SER A 21 -2.43 -9.15 1.68
N LEU A 22 -2.53 -8.37 0.60
CA LEU A 22 -2.74 -6.92 0.56
C LEU A 22 -4.13 -6.56 1.07
N GLY A 23 -4.95 -7.53 1.51
CA GLY A 23 -6.27 -7.26 2.05
C GLY A 23 -6.18 -6.64 3.44
N LEU A 24 -5.92 -7.46 4.46
CA LEU A 24 -6.10 -7.03 5.85
C LEU A 24 -5.08 -5.99 6.34
N GLU A 25 -3.80 -6.18 6.03
CA GLU A 25 -2.73 -5.28 6.48
C GLU A 25 -2.91 -3.86 5.91
N TRP A 26 -3.41 -3.81 4.67
CA TRP A 26 -3.73 -2.58 3.96
C TRP A 26 -4.99 -1.89 4.51
N PHE A 27 -6.04 -2.65 4.83
CA PHE A 27 -7.23 -2.11 5.51
C PHE A 27 -6.87 -1.51 6.88
N GLY A 28 -5.93 -2.12 7.61
CA GLY A 28 -5.43 -1.59 8.88
C GLY A 28 -4.70 -0.25 8.73
N GLN A 29 -3.82 -0.11 7.73
CA GLN A 29 -3.11 1.14 7.45
C GLN A 29 -4.06 2.26 7.01
N THR A 30 -5.03 1.92 6.16
CA THR A 30 -6.08 2.83 5.67
C THR A 30 -6.99 3.28 6.83
N GLY A 31 -7.41 2.35 7.70
CA GLY A 31 -8.23 2.61 8.87
C GLY A 31 -7.53 3.47 9.92
N ALA A 32 -6.24 3.23 10.17
CA ALA A 32 -5.43 4.05 11.07
C ALA A 32 -5.31 5.50 10.56
N SER A 33 -5.10 5.69 9.25
CA SER A 33 -5.08 7.02 8.62
C SER A 33 -6.43 7.74 8.75
N LEU A 34 -7.54 7.05 8.51
CA LEU A 34 -8.90 7.57 8.71
C LEU A 34 -9.18 7.97 10.16
N CYS A 35 -8.77 7.14 11.12
CA CYS A 35 -8.91 7.43 12.55
C CYS A 35 -8.13 8.69 12.95
N TRP A 36 -6.93 8.88 12.37
CA TRP A 36 -6.14 10.09 12.57
C TRP A 36 -6.86 11.33 12.03
N ILE A 37 -7.36 11.29 10.79
CA ILE A 37 -8.12 12.42 10.19
C ILE A 37 -9.35 12.75 11.04
N ALA A 38 -10.11 11.73 11.45
CA ALA A 38 -11.29 11.90 12.30
C ALA A 38 -10.95 12.52 13.66
N SER A 39 -9.81 12.16 14.25
CA SER A 39 -9.34 12.75 15.50
C SER A 39 -9.00 14.24 15.34
N VAL A 40 -8.32 14.64 14.26
CA VAL A 40 -7.99 16.06 14.01
C VAL A 40 -9.27 16.87 13.71
N LEU A 41 -10.26 16.27 13.03
CA LEU A 41 -11.58 16.91 12.84
C LEU A 41 -12.32 17.11 14.17
N ALA A 42 -12.24 16.13 15.10
CA ALA A 42 -12.90 16.18 16.39
C ALA A 42 -12.26 17.20 17.36
N TYR A 43 -10.95 17.45 17.26
CA TYR A 43 -10.26 18.49 18.04
C TYR A 43 -10.56 19.92 17.57
N GLY A 44 -11.09 20.07 16.35
CA GLY A 44 -11.39 21.37 15.74
C GLY A 44 -10.16 21.96 15.04
N MET A 45 -10.34 22.32 13.77
CA MET A 45 -9.28 22.92 12.96
C MET A 45 -9.09 24.39 13.37
N SER A 46 -8.04 24.67 14.15
CA SER A 46 -7.81 26.00 14.74
C SER A 46 -6.78 26.82 13.96
N SER A 47 -5.94 26.18 13.15
CA SER A 47 -4.86 26.85 12.43
C SER A 47 -4.71 26.36 10.98
N ALA A 48 -4.06 27.16 10.13
CA ALA A 48 -3.69 26.79 8.76
C ALA A 48 -2.87 25.48 8.69
N GLY A 49 -2.15 25.15 9.77
CA GLY A 49 -1.40 23.90 9.89
C GLY A 49 -2.27 22.63 9.94
N ASP A 50 -3.47 22.69 10.52
CA ASP A 50 -4.40 21.55 10.57
C ASP A 50 -4.86 21.13 9.16
N TYR A 51 -5.05 22.10 8.28
CA TYR A 51 -5.42 21.87 6.88
C TYR A 51 -4.32 21.13 6.11
N LEU A 52 -3.05 21.52 6.33
CA LEU A 52 -1.89 20.85 5.72
C LEU A 52 -1.74 19.43 6.25
N GLN A 53 -1.97 19.22 7.55
CA GLN A 53 -1.91 17.91 8.18
C GLN A 53 -3.02 16.96 7.68
N MET A 54 -4.25 17.46 7.50
CA MET A 54 -5.33 16.69 6.88
C MET A 54 -5.07 16.38 5.42
N SER A 55 -4.49 17.33 4.68
CA SER A 55 -4.14 17.13 3.27
C SER A 55 -3.10 16.05 3.11
N ALA A 56 -2.06 16.04 3.95
CA ALA A 56 -1.03 15.01 3.97
C ALA A 56 -1.60 13.63 4.35
N ALA A 57 -2.46 13.56 5.38
CA ALA A 57 -3.12 12.32 5.78
C ALA A 57 -4.07 11.79 4.68
N SER A 58 -4.79 12.68 4.00
CA SER A 58 -5.69 12.34 2.89
C SER A 58 -4.92 11.86 1.67
N ALA A 59 -3.79 12.49 1.34
CA ALA A 59 -2.90 12.05 0.28
C ALA A 59 -2.31 10.65 0.58
N TRP A 60 -1.98 10.38 1.84
CA TRP A 60 -1.53 9.06 2.27
C TRP A 60 -2.62 7.99 2.19
N LEU A 61 -3.87 8.35 2.51
CA LEU A 61 -5.04 7.49 2.31
C LEU A 61 -5.24 7.14 0.83
N ILE A 62 -5.19 8.15 -0.05
CA ILE A 62 -5.36 7.98 -1.50
C ILE A 62 -4.24 7.11 -2.08
N ALA A 63 -2.98 7.38 -1.71
CA ALA A 63 -1.84 6.59 -2.16
C ALA A 63 -1.95 5.11 -1.76
N ASN A 64 -2.43 4.84 -0.54
CA ASN A 64 -2.74 3.49 -0.12
C ASN A 64 -3.84 2.87 -1.00
N ILE A 65 -4.95 3.58 -1.24
CA ILE A 65 -6.07 3.08 -2.09
C ILE A 65 -5.59 2.77 -3.51
N THR A 66 -4.80 3.65 -4.11
CA THR A 66 -4.24 3.44 -5.44
C THR A 66 -3.28 2.24 -5.48
N ALA A 67 -2.51 2.02 -4.42
CA ALA A 67 -1.61 0.85 -4.32
C ALA A 67 -2.37 -0.49 -4.13
N ALA A 68 -3.59 -0.47 -3.60
CA ALA A 68 -4.44 -1.65 -3.48
C ALA A 68 -5.28 -1.94 -4.71
N LEU A 69 -5.45 -0.99 -5.63
CA LEU A 69 -6.13 -1.23 -6.89
C LEU A 69 -5.25 -2.14 -7.77
N PRO A 70 -5.75 -3.31 -8.20
CA PRO A 70 -5.03 -4.12 -9.17
C PRO A 70 -4.92 -3.32 -10.46
N GLY A 71 -3.70 -3.03 -10.90
CA GLY A 71 -3.46 -2.39 -12.19
C GLY A 71 -4.23 -3.15 -13.28
N ARG A 72 -5.24 -2.49 -13.85
CA ARG A 72 -5.92 -2.98 -15.05
C ARG A 72 -4.85 -2.94 -16.15
N ASN A 73 -4.39 -4.12 -16.55
CA ASN A 73 -3.56 -4.28 -17.73
C ASN A 73 -4.52 -4.26 -18.93
N ASP A 74 -4.61 -3.13 -19.62
CA ASP A 74 -5.07 -3.06 -21.02
C ASP A 74 -3.96 -3.54 -21.96
#